data_AF-A0AAU4JX53-F1
#
_entry.id   AF-A0AAU4JX53-F1
#
_cell.length_a   1.000
_cell.length_b   1.000
_cell.length_c   1.000
_cell.angle_alpha   90.00
_cell.angle_beta   90.00
_cell.angle_gamma   90.00
#
_symmetry.space_group_name_H-M   'P 1'
#
loop_
_entity.id
_entity.type
_entity.pdbx_description
1 polymer ?
#
loop_
_entity_poly.entity_id
_entity_poly.type
_entity_poly.pdbx_seq_one_letter_code
_entity_poly.pdbx_strand_id
1 'polypeptide(L)'
;MPSEISHVEPYPCSLDRLYTTLTDEQYWRDRVATMAGGGGALISCTADASGFRAVVRQPIPATSIPAALTRFVPSRVHVEYTESWLPRETDHAAGTFVSTVVSMPARIDARVELRAAGPDRCDMHFAGMVTASVPVVGAMVEKMMAAQTAEGFRIEREFTLDWLARPRV
;
A
#
# COMPACT_ATOMS: atom_id res chain seq x y z
N MET A 1 13.36 -12.02 13.71
CA MET A 1 14.10 -11.20 12.73
C MET A 1 13.05 -10.60 11.83
N PRO A 2 13.09 -9.29 11.55
CA PRO A 2 12.07 -8.66 10.73
C PRO A 2 12.02 -9.33 9.35
N SER A 3 10.81 -9.45 8.79
CA SER A 3 10.59 -10.13 7.51
C SER A 3 10.74 -9.13 6.37
N GLU A 4 11.63 -9.42 5.42
CA GLU A 4 11.83 -8.58 4.24
C GLU A 4 10.70 -8.78 3.22
N ILE A 5 10.31 -7.70 2.56
CA ILE A 5 9.38 -7.68 1.44
C ILE A 5 10.10 -7.05 0.26
N SER A 6 10.13 -7.75 -0.87
CA SER A 6 10.53 -7.20 -2.16
C SER A 6 9.53 -7.65 -3.21
N HIS A 7 9.00 -6.69 -3.97
CA HIS A 7 7.99 -6.93 -5.00
C HIS A 7 8.20 -5.99 -6.17
N VAL A 8 7.93 -6.46 -7.38
CA VAL A 8 7.98 -5.64 -8.60
C VAL A 8 6.68 -5.86 -9.36
N GLU A 9 6.02 -4.75 -9.69
CA GLU A 9 4.69 -4.75 -10.27
C GLU A 9 4.70 -4.00 -11.62
N PRO A 10 4.63 -4.71 -12.78
CA PRO A 10 4.81 -4.07 -14.09
C PRO A 10 3.53 -3.48 -14.65
N TYR A 11 3.40 -2.17 -14.83
CA TYR A 11 2.20 -1.52 -15.38
C TYR A 11 2.28 -1.29 -16.90
N PRO A 12 1.20 -1.54 -17.66
CA PRO A 12 1.12 -1.29 -19.10
C PRO A 12 0.73 0.17 -19.39
N CYS A 13 1.43 1.11 -18.75
CA CYS A 13 1.29 2.54 -19.01
C CYS A 13 2.61 3.26 -18.78
N SER A 14 2.73 4.49 -19.31
CA SER A 14 3.91 5.32 -19.11
C SER A 14 4.11 5.68 -17.64
N LEU A 15 5.36 5.97 -17.27
CA LEU A 15 5.71 6.49 -15.94
C LEU A 15 4.87 7.72 -15.56
N ASP A 16 4.71 8.66 -16.50
CA ASP A 16 3.95 9.90 -16.27
C ASP A 16 2.48 9.62 -15.95
N ARG A 17 1.86 8.68 -16.69
CA ARG A 17 0.47 8.30 -16.48
C ARG A 17 0.28 7.59 -15.14
N LEU A 18 1.17 6.67 -14.79
CA LEU A 18 1.10 5.98 -13.49
C LEU A 18 1.34 6.95 -12.33
N TYR A 19 2.37 7.78 -12.41
CA TYR A 19 2.68 8.79 -11.39
C TYR A 19 1.49 9.72 -11.16
N THR A 20 0.96 10.33 -12.23
CA THR A 20 -0.20 11.21 -12.15
C THR A 20 -1.40 10.53 -11.49
N THR A 21 -1.60 9.23 -11.77
CA THR A 21 -2.68 8.43 -11.16
C THR A 21 -2.43 8.21 -9.66
N LEU A 22 -1.22 7.81 -9.27
CA LEU A 22 -0.87 7.54 -7.87
C LEU A 22 -0.79 8.81 -7.00
N THR A 23 -0.72 9.99 -7.63
CA THR A 23 -0.78 11.29 -6.97
C THR A 23 -2.11 12.02 -7.16
N ASP A 24 -3.13 11.35 -7.68
CA ASP A 24 -4.48 11.91 -7.88
C ASP A 24 -5.38 11.64 -6.67
N GLU A 25 -5.97 12.68 -6.09
CA GLU A 25 -6.84 12.53 -4.92
C GLU A 25 -8.09 11.67 -5.19
N GLN A 26 -8.68 11.76 -6.38
CA GLN A 26 -9.84 10.97 -6.75
C GLN A 26 -9.49 9.49 -6.89
N TYR A 27 -8.32 9.17 -7.44
CA TYR A 27 -7.80 7.79 -7.44
C TYR A 27 -7.75 7.23 -6.01
N TRP A 28 -7.26 8.00 -5.03
CA TRP A 28 -7.20 7.57 -3.63
C TRP A 28 -8.58 7.40 -2.99
N ARG A 29 -9.51 8.31 -3.26
CA ARG A 29 -10.91 8.18 -2.81
C ARG A 29 -11.55 6.90 -3.35
N ASP A 30 -11.38 6.63 -4.64
CA ASP A 30 -11.91 5.44 -5.30
C ASP A 30 -11.25 4.15 -4.79
N ARG A 31 -9.92 4.16 -4.63
CA ARG A 31 -9.12 3.03 -4.11
C ARG A 31 -9.61 2.63 -2.73
N VAL A 32 -9.71 3.61 -1.82
CA VAL A 32 -10.17 3.36 -0.45
C VAL A 32 -11.61 2.86 -0.43
N ALA A 33 -12.51 3.44 -1.23
CA ALA A 33 -13.90 3.01 -1.30
C ALA A 33 -14.04 1.57 -1.80
N THR A 34 -13.22 1.16 -2.77
CA THR A 34 -13.27 -0.17 -3.38
C THR A 34 -12.62 -1.22 -2.50
N MET A 35 -11.42 -0.95 -1.99
CA MET A 35 -10.61 -1.94 -1.27
C MET A 35 -11.08 -2.21 0.16
N ALA A 36 -11.82 -1.29 0.78
CA ALA A 36 -12.09 -1.42 2.21
C ALA A 36 -13.20 -2.42 2.58
N GLY A 37 -13.94 -3.00 1.61
CA GLY A 37 -15.09 -3.86 1.90
C GLY A 37 -16.17 -3.19 2.79
N GLY A 38 -16.13 -1.85 2.89
CA GLY A 38 -16.81 -1.04 3.89
C GLY A 38 -15.95 -0.68 5.11
N GLY A 39 -15.86 0.62 5.45
CA GLY A 39 -15.27 1.10 6.70
C GLY A 39 -13.83 1.66 6.60
N GLY A 40 -13.24 1.68 5.41
CA GLY A 40 -12.00 2.39 5.15
C GLY A 40 -12.24 3.89 4.99
N ALA A 41 -11.22 4.69 5.31
CA ALA A 41 -11.28 6.13 5.22
C ALA A 41 -9.95 6.69 4.69
N LEU A 42 -10.05 7.60 3.72
CA LEU A 42 -8.95 8.50 3.36
C LEU A 42 -8.92 9.61 4.40
N ILE A 43 -7.96 9.54 5.32
CA ILE A 43 -7.83 10.45 6.46
C ILE A 43 -7.32 11.81 6.00
N SER A 44 -6.33 11.81 5.12
CA SER A 44 -5.84 13.02 4.46
C SER A 44 -5.23 12.69 3.11
N CYS A 45 -5.25 13.68 2.22
CA CYS A 45 -4.63 13.62 0.91
C CYS A 45 -4.11 15.02 0.58
N THR A 46 -2.83 15.13 0.27
CA THR A 46 -2.19 16.41 -0.02
C THR A 46 -1.25 16.25 -1.21
N ALA A 47 -1.36 17.15 -2.17
CA ALA A 47 -0.47 17.28 -3.32
C ALA A 47 0.04 18.72 -3.39
N ASP A 48 1.36 18.91 -3.36
CA ASP A 48 1.99 20.22 -3.48
C ASP A 48 3.34 20.12 -4.22
N ALA A 49 4.10 21.22 -4.27
CA ALA A 49 5.38 21.25 -4.98
C ALA A 49 6.46 20.30 -4.40
N SER A 50 6.30 19.85 -3.15
CA SER A 50 7.16 18.87 -2.50
C SER A 50 6.76 17.41 -2.76
N GLY A 51 5.63 17.19 -3.44
CA GLY A 51 5.16 15.87 -3.85
C GLY A 51 3.73 15.58 -3.38
N PHE A 52 3.49 14.33 -3.03
CA PHE A 52 2.18 13.80 -2.69
C PHE A 52 2.22 12.99 -1.39
N ARG A 53 1.13 13.04 -0.63
CA ARG A 53 0.96 12.23 0.58
C ARG A 53 -0.51 11.87 0.78
N ALA A 54 -0.80 10.58 0.90
CA ALA A 54 -2.09 10.06 1.32
C ALA A 54 -1.96 9.32 2.66
N VAL A 55 -2.92 9.54 3.57
CA VAL A 55 -3.08 8.77 4.81
C VAL A 55 -4.39 8.04 4.75
N VAL A 56 -4.33 6.73 4.94
CA VAL A 56 -5.50 5.85 4.85
C VAL A 56 -5.61 5.05 6.13
N ARG A 57 -6.85 4.85 6.58
CA ARG A 57 -7.19 3.87 7.61
C ARG A 57 -8.10 2.82 7.01
N GLN A 58 -7.76 1.55 7.15
CA GLN A 58 -8.57 0.43 6.66
C GLN A 58 -8.78 -0.62 7.75
N PRO A 59 -9.97 -1.24 7.81
CA PRO A 59 -10.18 -2.40 8.67
C PRO A 59 -9.39 -3.60 8.15
N ILE A 60 -8.84 -4.41 9.05
CA ILE A 60 -8.29 -5.73 8.71
C ILE A 60 -9.43 -6.74 8.84
N PRO A 61 -9.83 -7.44 7.76
CA PRO A 61 -10.87 -8.46 7.85
C PRO A 61 -10.49 -9.56 8.85
N ALA A 62 -11.44 -9.99 9.67
CA ALA A 62 -11.20 -11.06 10.65
C ALA A 62 -10.77 -12.38 9.99
N THR A 63 -11.23 -12.64 8.76
CA THR A 63 -10.81 -13.79 7.93
C THR A 63 -9.34 -13.77 7.56
N SER A 64 -8.70 -12.59 7.58
CA SER A 64 -7.27 -12.43 7.29
C SER A 64 -6.39 -12.73 8.51
N ILE A 65 -6.98 -12.87 9.70
CA ILE A 65 -6.27 -13.17 10.95
C ILE A 65 -6.22 -14.71 11.13
N PRO A 66 -5.02 -15.32 11.24
CA PRO A 66 -4.88 -16.74 11.54
C PRO A 66 -5.62 -17.14 12.82
N ALA A 67 -6.27 -18.30 12.82
CA ALA A 67 -7.03 -18.81 13.97
C ALA A 67 -6.20 -18.87 15.27
N ALA A 68 -4.89 -19.13 15.17
CA ALA A 68 -3.98 -19.16 16.31
C ALA A 68 -3.77 -17.77 16.98
N LEU A 69 -4.04 -16.68 16.25
CA LEU A 69 -3.87 -15.30 16.72
C LEU A 69 -5.15 -14.68 17.26
N THR A 70 -6.33 -15.20 16.93
CA THR A 70 -7.63 -14.56 17.25
C THR A 70 -7.85 -14.28 18.74
N ARG A 71 -7.26 -15.07 19.65
CA ARG A 71 -7.32 -14.83 21.11
C ARG A 71 -6.48 -13.65 21.59
N PHE A 72 -5.52 -13.20 20.80
CA PHE A 72 -4.59 -12.12 21.13
C PHE A 72 -4.91 -10.82 20.40
N VAL A 73 -5.75 -10.90 19.37
CA VAL A 73 -6.06 -9.79 18.48
C VAL A 73 -7.50 -9.35 18.73
N PRO A 74 -7.79 -8.04 18.92
CA PRO A 74 -9.15 -7.56 19.07
C PRO A 74 -10.04 -7.94 17.88
N SER A 75 -11.34 -8.03 18.12
CA SER A 75 -12.32 -8.38 17.09
C SER A 75 -12.42 -7.35 15.95
N ARG A 76 -11.95 -6.12 16.17
CA ARG A 76 -11.83 -5.06 15.17
C ARG A 76 -10.43 -4.49 15.22
N VAL A 77 -9.71 -4.64 14.11
CA VAL A 77 -8.36 -4.09 13.94
C VAL A 77 -8.35 -3.21 12.71
N HIS A 78 -7.56 -2.15 12.78
CA HIS A 78 -7.33 -1.26 11.65
C HIS A 78 -5.83 -1.19 11.38
N VAL A 79 -5.51 -1.10 10.10
CA VAL A 79 -4.22 -0.61 9.62
C VAL A 79 -4.37 0.86 9.30
N GLU A 80 -3.40 1.67 9.73
CA GLU A 80 -3.20 3.02 9.21
C GLU A 80 -1.93 2.98 8.37
N TYR A 81 -2.01 3.49 7.14
CA TYR A 81 -0.83 3.61 6.30
C TYR A 81 -0.73 4.96 5.64
N THR A 82 0.50 5.35 5.38
CA THR A 82 0.86 6.51 4.57
C THR A 82 1.56 6.01 3.32
N GLU A 83 1.09 6.46 2.15
CA GLU A 83 1.85 6.41 0.91
C GLU A 83 2.24 7.83 0.52
N SER A 84 3.51 8.04 0.18
CA SER A 84 4.02 9.34 -0.22
C SER A 84 4.87 9.23 -1.48
N TRP A 85 4.81 10.24 -2.33
CA TRP A 85 5.64 10.35 -3.53
C TRP A 85 6.37 11.68 -3.54
N LEU A 86 7.66 11.65 -3.88
CA LEU A 86 8.42 12.84 -4.23
C LEU A 86 8.01 13.34 -5.62
N PRO A 87 8.36 14.58 -6.02
CA PRO A 87 8.17 15.05 -7.38
C PRO A 87 8.84 14.08 -8.35
N ARG A 88 8.14 13.77 -9.44
CA ARG A 88 8.65 12.88 -10.48
C ARG A 88 9.91 13.44 -11.13
N GLU A 89 10.86 12.55 -11.41
CA GLU A 89 12.04 12.82 -12.25
C GLU A 89 11.84 12.28 -13.68
N THR A 90 12.83 12.46 -14.55
CA THR A 90 12.70 12.12 -15.97
C THR A 90 12.32 10.67 -16.22
N ASP A 91 12.96 9.73 -15.52
CA ASP A 91 12.86 8.28 -15.74
C ASP A 91 12.40 7.49 -14.52
N HIS A 92 12.20 8.16 -13.38
CA HIS A 92 11.73 7.52 -12.16
C HIS A 92 10.92 8.47 -11.26
N ALA A 93 10.26 7.90 -10.27
CA ALA A 93 9.69 8.63 -9.14
C ALA A 93 9.90 7.82 -7.87
N ALA A 94 10.35 8.47 -6.80
CA ALA A 94 10.59 7.81 -5.52
C ALA A 94 9.47 8.11 -4.51
N GLY A 95 9.20 7.16 -3.64
CA GLY A 95 8.16 7.24 -2.63
C GLY A 95 8.42 6.35 -1.42
N THR A 96 7.51 6.42 -0.46
CA THR A 96 7.53 5.59 0.74
C THR A 96 6.15 5.04 1.04
N PHE A 97 6.12 3.86 1.65
CA PHE A 97 4.92 3.24 2.20
C PHE A 97 5.22 2.84 3.65
N VAL A 98 4.48 3.42 4.59
CA VAL A 98 4.61 3.11 6.01
C VAL A 98 3.25 2.73 6.54
N SER A 99 3.15 1.57 7.19
CA SER A 99 1.90 1.11 7.80
C SER A 99 2.08 0.70 9.25
N THR A 100 1.04 0.88 10.06
CA THR A 100 0.99 0.47 11.46
C THR A 100 -0.35 -0.20 11.76
N VAL A 101 -0.31 -1.25 12.57
CA VAL A 101 -1.53 -1.88 13.10
C VAL A 101 -1.91 -1.17 14.40
N VAL A 102 -3.04 -0.47 14.45
CA VAL A 102 -3.36 0.43 15.58
C VAL A 102 -3.42 -0.31 16.93
N SER A 103 -3.86 -1.58 16.94
CA SER A 103 -4.05 -2.36 18.16
C SER A 103 -2.86 -3.25 18.55
N MET A 104 -1.78 -3.28 17.75
CA MET A 104 -0.65 -4.18 17.98
C MET A 104 0.66 -3.49 17.57
N PRO A 105 1.78 -3.69 18.28
CA PRO A 105 3.07 -3.14 17.89
C PRO A 105 3.62 -3.87 16.65
N ALA A 106 3.05 -3.59 15.48
CA ALA A 106 3.42 -4.17 14.21
C ALA A 106 3.37 -3.09 13.11
N ARG A 107 4.40 -3.07 12.25
CA ARG A 107 4.56 -2.04 11.22
C ARG A 107 5.24 -2.57 9.97
N ILE A 108 5.03 -1.85 8.87
CA ILE A 108 5.79 -1.99 7.62
C ILE A 108 6.47 -0.66 7.34
N ASP A 109 7.76 -0.70 7.01
CA ASP A 109 8.46 0.44 6.42
C ASP A 109 9.02 0.02 5.08
N ALA A 110 8.65 0.74 4.02
CA ALA A 110 9.08 0.42 2.68
C ALA A 110 9.38 1.67 1.87
N ARG A 111 10.30 1.49 0.92
CA ARG A 111 10.49 2.39 -0.20
C ARG A 111 9.70 1.87 -1.38
N VAL A 112 9.18 2.80 -2.16
CA VAL A 112 8.47 2.53 -3.39
C VAL A 112 9.11 3.34 -4.50
N GLU A 113 9.28 2.77 -5.67
CA GLU A 113 9.91 3.45 -6.79
C GLU A 113 9.19 3.10 -8.09
N LEU A 114 8.78 4.10 -8.86
CA LEU A 114 8.36 3.91 -10.25
C LEU A 114 9.59 4.04 -11.13
N ARG A 115 9.78 3.09 -12.06
CA ARG A 115 10.87 3.13 -13.05
C ARG A 115 10.29 2.99 -14.44
N ALA A 116 10.66 3.88 -15.35
CA ALA A 116 10.32 3.74 -16.76
C ALA A 116 10.93 2.46 -17.34
N ALA A 117 10.09 1.60 -17.93
CA ALA A 117 10.49 0.34 -18.57
C ALA A 117 10.24 0.35 -20.09
N GLY A 118 9.89 1.51 -20.64
CA GLY A 118 9.57 1.78 -22.04
C GLY A 118 8.62 2.98 -22.16
N PRO A 119 8.24 3.40 -23.39
CA PRO A 119 7.34 4.54 -23.59
C PRO A 119 5.99 4.39 -22.89
N ASP A 120 5.40 3.19 -22.92
CA ASP A 120 4.12 2.84 -22.31
C ASP A 120 4.24 1.70 -21.28
N ARG A 121 5.40 1.61 -20.63
CA ARG A 121 5.66 0.60 -19.60
C ARG A 121 6.36 1.23 -18.40
N CYS A 122 5.91 0.89 -17.21
CA CYS A 122 6.49 1.36 -15.96
C CYS A 122 6.48 0.23 -14.94
N ASP A 123 7.58 -0.01 -14.26
CA ASP A 123 7.63 -0.99 -13.17
C ASP A 123 7.57 -0.26 -11.83
N MET A 124 6.71 -0.71 -10.93
CA MET A 124 6.63 -0.23 -9.55
C MET A 124 7.37 -1.21 -8.65
N HIS A 125 8.47 -0.77 -8.06
CA HIS A 125 9.31 -1.53 -7.16
C HIS A 125 8.95 -1.22 -5.72
N PHE A 126 8.79 -2.25 -4.90
CA PHE A 126 8.55 -2.14 -3.47
C PHE A 126 9.66 -2.89 -2.73
N ALA A 127 10.29 -2.25 -1.76
CA ALA A 127 11.31 -2.88 -0.91
C ALA A 127 11.16 -2.39 0.53
N GLY A 128 10.97 -3.30 1.48
CA GLY A 128 10.69 -2.93 2.86
C GLY A 128 10.81 -4.06 3.87
N MET A 129 10.50 -3.72 5.11
CA MET A 129 10.61 -4.62 6.26
C MET A 129 9.30 -4.63 7.05
N VAL A 130 8.86 -5.82 7.44
CA VAL A 130 7.80 -6.04 8.43
C VAL A 130 8.42 -6.32 9.78
N THR A 131 7.96 -5.61 10.81
CA THR A 131 8.39 -5.84 12.18
C THR A 131 7.17 -5.98 13.09
N ALA A 132 7.15 -7.00 13.96
CA ALA A 132 6.14 -7.12 15.00
C ALA A 132 6.76 -7.44 16.37
N SER A 133 6.56 -6.54 17.33
CA SER A 133 7.10 -6.64 18.69
C SER A 133 6.06 -7.20 19.68
N VAL A 134 5.42 -8.32 19.30
CA VAL A 134 4.41 -8.98 20.13
C VAL A 134 5.03 -10.19 20.83
N PRO A 135 4.98 -10.28 22.17
CA PRO A 135 5.50 -11.42 22.90
C PRO A 135 4.86 -12.74 22.42
N VAL A 136 5.67 -13.80 22.32
CA VAL A 136 5.26 -15.17 21.92
C VAL A 136 4.84 -15.32 20.46
N VAL A 137 4.13 -14.35 19.87
CA VAL A 137 3.50 -14.48 18.54
C VAL A 137 4.05 -13.54 17.47
N GLY A 138 5.06 -12.70 17.77
CA GLY A 138 5.62 -11.71 16.84
C GLY A 138 5.99 -12.27 15.47
N ALA A 139 6.71 -13.40 15.42
CA ALA A 139 7.08 -14.03 14.15
C ALA A 139 5.87 -14.52 13.33
N MET A 140 4.77 -14.91 13.99
CA MET A 140 3.55 -15.30 13.29
C MET A 140 2.81 -14.07 12.72
N VAL A 141 2.82 -12.96 13.46
CA VAL A 141 2.27 -11.67 13.01
C VAL A 141 3.08 -11.14 11.82
N GLU A 142 4.41 -11.18 11.87
CA GLU A 142 5.28 -10.76 10.77
C GLU A 142 5.00 -11.56 9.48
N LYS A 143 4.88 -12.89 9.58
CA LYS A 143 4.54 -13.75 8.44
C LYS A 143 3.16 -13.46 7.88
N MET A 144 2.16 -13.28 8.75
CA MET A 144 0.80 -12.91 8.34
C MET A 144 0.79 -11.59 7.59
N MET A 145 1.47 -10.56 8.11
CA MET A 145 1.53 -9.25 7.47
C MET A 145 2.26 -9.29 6.13
N ALA A 146 3.37 -10.03 6.04
CA ALA A 146 4.08 -10.20 4.76
C ALA A 146 3.20 -10.87 3.70
N ALA A 147 2.47 -11.93 4.07
CA ALA A 147 1.53 -12.61 3.18
C ALA A 147 0.36 -11.69 2.75
N GLN A 148 -0.22 -10.95 3.70
CA GLN A 148 -1.29 -9.98 3.39
C GLN A 148 -0.80 -8.85 2.49
N THR A 149 0.45 -8.41 2.64
CA THR A 149 1.03 -7.35 1.80
C THR A 149 1.17 -7.80 0.35
N ALA A 150 1.66 -9.03 0.13
CA ALA A 150 1.76 -9.60 -1.21
C ALA A 150 0.39 -9.70 -1.91
N GLU A 151 -0.64 -10.14 -1.19
CA GLU A 151 -2.01 -10.17 -1.70
C GLU A 151 -2.58 -8.76 -1.91
N GLY A 152 -2.24 -7.83 -1.02
CA GLY A 152 -2.56 -6.40 -1.15
C GLY A 152 -2.06 -5.82 -2.46
N PHE A 153 -0.80 -6.08 -2.83
CA PHE A 153 -0.25 -5.61 -4.11
C PHE A 153 -1.04 -6.10 -5.31
N ARG A 154 -1.46 -7.38 -5.32
CA ARG A 154 -2.26 -7.94 -6.41
C ARG A 154 -3.60 -7.20 -6.55
N ILE A 155 -4.30 -6.99 -5.43
CA ILE A 155 -5.60 -6.29 -5.41
C ILE A 155 -5.44 -4.83 -5.83
N GLU A 156 -4.42 -4.15 -5.31
CA GLU A 156 -4.12 -2.75 -5.65
C GLU A 156 -3.78 -2.58 -7.13
N ARG A 157 -2.99 -3.51 -7.65
CA ARG A 157 -2.64 -3.54 -9.07
C ARG A 157 -3.87 -3.70 -9.94
N GLU A 158 -4.72 -4.69 -9.65
CA GLU A 158 -5.97 -4.94 -10.39
C GLU A 158 -6.85 -3.68 -10.38
N PHE A 159 -7.07 -3.09 -9.21
CA PHE A 159 -7.80 -1.84 -9.07
C PHE A 159 -7.19 -0.71 -9.92
N THR A 160 -5.86 -0.56 -9.88
CA THR A 160 -5.15 0.51 -10.59
C THR A 160 -5.25 0.33 -12.10
N LEU A 161 -5.13 -0.92 -12.59
CA LEU A 161 -5.31 -1.23 -14.01
C LEU A 161 -6.71 -0.90 -14.49
N ASP A 162 -7.73 -1.26 -13.71
CA ASP A 162 -9.12 -0.94 -14.01
C ASP A 162 -9.36 0.57 -14.01
N TRP A 163 -8.79 1.29 -13.05
CA TRP A 163 -8.90 2.75 -12.97
C TRP A 163 -8.20 3.43 -14.16
N LEU A 164 -7.00 2.97 -14.52
CA LEU A 164 -6.26 3.46 -15.69
C LEU A 164 -7.01 3.23 -17.00
N ALA A 165 -7.80 2.16 -17.12
CA ALA A 165 -8.60 1.87 -18.31
C ALA A 165 -9.84 2.76 -18.45
N ARG A 166 -10.25 3.49 -17.39
CA ARG A 166 -11.43 4.36 -17.44
C ARG A 166 -11.19 5.55 -18.38
N PRO A 167 -12.21 5.98 -19.13
CA PRO A 167 -12.16 7.26 -19.84
C PRO A 167 -11.99 8.39 -18.83
N ARG A 168 -10.98 9.24 -19.02
CA ARG A 168 -10.90 10.51 -18.29
C ARG A 168 -11.98 11.43 -18.86
N VAL A 169 -12.99 11.75 -18.05
CA VAL A 169 -14.06 12.71 -18.39
C VAL A 169 -13.56 14.13 -18.16
#